data_AF-A0A961WNJ8-F1
#
_entry.id   AF-A0A961WNJ8-F1
#
_cell.length_a   1.000
_cell.length_b   1.000
_cell.length_c   1.000
_cell.angle_alpha   90.00
_cell.angle_beta   90.00
_cell.angle_gamma   90.00
#
_symmetry.space_group_name_H-M   'P 1'
#
loop_
_entity.id
_entity.type
_entity.pdbx_description
1 polymer ?
#
loop_
_entity_poly.entity_id
_entity_poly.type
_entity_poly.pdbx_seq_one_letter_code
_entity_poly.pdbx_strand_id
1 'polypeptide(L)'
;KALYRGPRDGISDRLSLALAARRAAAAEGDKTAMGEAASLLKLKRFESDWEKPVFPVAGADLVAAGMAPGPELGRALRLLEESWIESGFTLTRDALLARAKQPG
;
A
#
# COMPACT_ATOMS: atom_id res chain seq x y z
N LYS A 1 -3.23 3.23 2.29
CA LYS A 1 -3.52 3.59 0.86
C LYS A 1 -2.29 4.15 0.14
N ALA A 2 -1.61 5.18 0.66
CA ALA A 2 -0.40 5.77 0.04
C ALA A 2 0.74 4.76 -0.16
N LEU A 3 1.01 3.91 0.83
CA LEU A 3 2.08 2.90 0.76
C LEU A 3 1.79 1.75 -0.25
N TYR A 4 0.54 1.57 -0.69
CA TYR A 4 0.19 0.58 -1.71
C TYR A 4 0.41 1.11 -3.14
N ARG A 5 0.11 2.40 -3.35
CA ARG A 5 0.16 3.08 -4.67
C ARG A 5 1.51 3.74 -4.97
N GLY A 6 2.35 4.00 -3.97
CA GLY A 6 3.68 4.57 -4.15
C GLY A 6 4.76 3.50 -4.30
N PRO A 7 5.90 3.80 -4.97
CA PRO A 7 7.10 3.00 -4.81
C PRO A 7 7.48 2.98 -3.33
N ARG A 8 7.66 1.78 -2.75
CA ARG A 8 7.97 1.55 -1.32
C ARG A 8 9.09 2.46 -0.81
N ASP A 9 10.02 2.78 -1.70
CA ASP A 9 11.29 3.40 -1.36
C ASP A 9 11.11 4.88 -1.02
N GLY A 10 10.21 5.61 -1.70
CA GLY A 10 10.14 7.06 -1.55
C GLY A 10 9.62 7.57 -0.19
N ILE A 11 8.87 6.78 0.57
CA ILE A 11 8.42 7.14 1.93
C ILE A 11 9.43 6.63 2.96
N SER A 12 9.88 5.38 2.82
CA SER A 12 10.92 4.78 3.67
C SER A 12 12.23 5.58 3.63
N ASP A 13 12.66 6.04 2.45
CA ASP A 13 13.87 6.83 2.25
C ASP A 13 13.75 8.20 2.93
N ARG A 14 12.59 8.86 2.79
CA ARG A 14 12.33 10.14 3.47
C ARG A 14 12.28 9.98 4.99
N LEU A 15 11.68 8.90 5.49
CA LEU A 15 11.66 8.60 6.91
C LEU A 15 13.07 8.31 7.45
N SER A 16 13.88 7.59 6.67
CA SER A 16 15.27 7.25 7.02
C SER A 16 16.16 8.48 7.02
N LEU A 17 16.01 9.36 6.02
CA LEU A 17 16.73 10.63 5.92
C LEU A 17 16.35 11.56 7.07
N ALA A 18 15.06 11.69 7.39
CA ALA A 18 14.59 12.49 8.52
C ALA A 18 15.14 11.96 9.84
N LEU A 19 15.14 10.64 10.05
CA LEU A 19 15.68 10.00 11.26
C LEU A 19 17.19 10.25 11.40
N ALA A 20 17.95 10.15 10.30
CA ALA A 20 19.39 10.45 10.30
C ALA A 20 19.65 11.91 10.68
N ALA A 21 18.91 12.86 10.09
CA ALA A 21 19.04 14.28 10.38
C ALA A 21 18.74 14.62 11.85
N ARG A 22 17.68 14.03 12.44
CA ARG A 22 17.36 14.25 13.86
C ARG A 22 18.38 13.62 14.81
N ARG A 23 18.94 12.46 14.48
CA ARG A 23 20.01 11.84 15.27
C ARG A 23 21.29 12.67 15.26
N ALA A 24 21.64 13.27 14.13
CA ALA A 24 22.78 14.17 14.03
C ALA A 24 22.58 15.42 14.90
N ALA A 25 21.43 16.10 14.77
CA ALA A 25 21.11 17.26 15.62
C ALA A 25 21.11 16.93 17.12
N ALA A 26 20.63 15.74 17.50
CA ALA A 26 20.67 15.27 18.87
C ALA A 26 22.09 15.05 19.40
N ALA A 27 23.01 14.55 18.56
CA ALA A 27 24.41 14.38 18.90
C ALA A 27 25.15 15.72 19.05
N GLU A 28 24.68 16.75 18.34
CA GLU A 28 25.15 18.14 18.44
C GLU A 28 24.56 18.88 19.67
N GLY A 29 23.72 18.23 20.47
CA GLY A 29 23.19 18.76 21.72
C GLY A 29 21.77 19.34 21.63
N ASP A 30 21.08 19.19 20.50
CA ASP A 30 19.67 19.56 20.39
C ASP A 30 18.79 18.61 21.21
N LYS A 31 18.20 19.15 22.28
CA LYS A 31 17.38 18.40 23.25
C LYS A 31 16.01 18.00 22.68
N THR A 32 15.49 18.68 21.66
CA THR A 32 14.19 18.33 21.04
C THR A 32 14.38 17.23 19.99
N ALA A 33 15.53 17.21 19.33
CA ALA A 33 15.85 16.27 18.27
C ALA A 33 15.85 14.79 18.73
N MET A 34 16.18 14.50 20.00
CA MET A 34 16.06 13.14 20.56
C MET A 34 14.61 12.64 20.57
N GLY A 35 13.65 13.50 20.95
CA GLY A 35 12.22 13.16 20.98
C GLY A 35 11.65 12.96 19.58
N GLU A 36 12.06 13.79 18.63
CA GLU A 36 11.69 13.67 17.22
C GLU A 36 12.27 12.39 16.58
N ALA A 37 13.54 12.08 16.85
CA ALA A 37 14.19 10.85 16.38
C ALA A 37 13.51 9.59 16.93
N ALA A 38 13.11 9.59 18.22
CA ALA A 38 12.38 8.47 18.82
C ALA A 38 11.00 8.27 18.16
N SER A 39 10.31 9.35 17.81
CA SER A 39 9.00 9.30 17.14
C SER A 39 9.11 8.78 15.72
N LEU A 40 10.12 9.23 14.96
CA LEU A 40 10.43 8.71 13.62
C LEU A 40 10.81 7.22 13.64
N LEU A 41 11.54 6.78 14.67
CA LEU A 41 11.89 5.36 14.83
C LEU A 41 10.65 4.48 15.07
N LYS A 42 9.66 4.96 15.84
CA LYS A 42 8.38 4.23 16.03
C LYS A 42 7.60 4.09 14.73
N LEU A 43 7.51 5.18 13.96
CA LEU A 43 6.88 5.15 12.63
C LEU A 43 7.60 4.20 11.67
N LYS A 44 8.93 4.17 11.71
CA LYS A 44 9.72 3.25 10.86
C LYS A 44 9.50 1.78 11.20
N ARG A 45 9.37 1.44 12.49
CA ARG A 45 9.03 0.08 12.93
C ARG A 45 7.63 -0.33 12.48
N PHE A 46 6.67 0.58 12.61
CA PHE A 46 5.31 0.32 12.13
C PHE A 46 5.27 0.10 10.61
N GLU A 47 6.09 0.83 9.84
CA GLU A 47 6.26 0.60 8.40
C GLU A 47 6.91 -0.75 8.09
N SER A 48 7.94 -1.17 8.84
CA SER A 48 8.62 -2.45 8.59
C SER A 48 7.74 -3.67 8.84
N ASP A 49 6.81 -3.56 9.80
CA ASP A 49 5.86 -4.62 10.14
C ASP A 49 4.65 -4.65 9.18
N TRP A 50 4.50 -3.64 8.31
CA TRP A 50 3.43 -3.58 7.33
C TRP A 50 3.81 -4.32 6.04
N GLU A 51 3.33 -5.56 5.91
CA GLU A 51 3.42 -6.30 4.66
C GLU A 51 2.41 -5.77 3.63
N LYS A 52 2.88 -5.46 2.41
CA LYS A 52 2.00 -5.02 1.32
C LYS A 52 0.99 -6.13 1.03
N PRO A 53 -0.32 -5.88 1.21
CA PRO A 53 -1.33 -6.87 0.88
C PRO A 53 -1.23 -7.23 -0.60
N VAL A 54 -1.37 -8.51 -0.92
CA VAL A 54 -1.39 -9.01 -2.30
C VAL A 54 -2.83 -8.96 -2.81
N PHE A 55 -3.04 -8.31 -3.95
CA PHE A 55 -4.36 -8.27 -4.57
C PHE A 55 -4.80 -9.69 -4.95
N PRO A 56 -5.97 -10.17 -4.48
CA PRO A 56 -6.30 -11.59 -4.52
C PRO A 56 -6.97 -12.05 -5.83
N VAL A 57 -7.10 -11.18 -6.84
CA VAL A 57 -7.73 -11.50 -8.14
C VAL A 57 -6.70 -11.35 -9.26
N ALA A 58 -6.58 -12.38 -10.10
CA ALA A 58 -5.76 -12.36 -11.30
C ALA A 58 -6.61 -12.24 -12.58
N GLY A 59 -5.99 -11.86 -13.69
CA GLY A 59 -6.69 -11.79 -14.98
C GLY A 59 -7.33 -13.12 -15.39
N ALA A 60 -6.68 -14.25 -15.07
CA ALA A 60 -7.23 -15.59 -15.31
C ALA A 60 -8.59 -15.81 -14.61
N ASP A 61 -8.80 -15.20 -13.44
CA ASP A 61 -10.05 -15.33 -12.70
C ASP A 61 -11.20 -14.60 -13.41
N LEU A 62 -10.92 -13.45 -14.03
CA LEU A 62 -11.90 -12.72 -14.84
C LEU A 62 -12.21 -13.45 -16.15
N VAL A 63 -11.21 -14.08 -16.78
CA VAL A 63 -11.43 -14.94 -17.94
C VAL A 63 -12.33 -16.14 -17.56
N ALA A 64 -12.04 -16.79 -16.43
CA ALA A 64 -12.86 -17.88 -15.91
C ALA A 64 -14.27 -17.42 -15.52
N ALA A 65 -14.45 -16.14 -15.16
CA ALA A 65 -15.75 -15.53 -14.92
C ALA A 65 -16.52 -15.16 -16.20
N GLY A 66 -15.94 -15.38 -17.38
CA GLY A 66 -16.59 -15.16 -18.68
C GLY A 66 -16.18 -13.88 -19.41
N MET A 67 -15.20 -13.12 -18.91
CA MET A 67 -14.69 -11.94 -19.62
C MET A 67 -13.73 -12.34 -20.75
N ALA A 68 -13.88 -11.72 -21.91
CA ALA A 68 -12.93 -11.88 -23.00
C ALA A 68 -11.59 -11.20 -22.66
N PRO A 69 -10.44 -11.80 -23.02
CA PRO A 69 -9.14 -11.16 -22.88
C PRO A 69 -9.08 -9.91 -23.77
N GLY A 70 -8.65 -8.78 -23.19
CA GLY A 70 -8.55 -7.52 -23.90
C GLY A 70 -8.41 -6.31 -22.96
N PRO A 71 -8.40 -5.08 -23.49
CA PRO A 71 -8.26 -3.87 -22.69
C PRO A 71 -9.34 -3.71 -21.60
N GLU A 72 -10.54 -4.22 -21.84
CA GLU A 72 -11.64 -4.23 -20.86
C GLU A 72 -11.33 -5.08 -19.62
N LEU A 73 -10.63 -6.22 -19.81
CA LEU A 73 -10.23 -7.07 -18.69
C LEU A 73 -9.25 -6.34 -17.77
N GLY A 74 -8.30 -5.60 -18.35
CA GLY A 74 -7.38 -4.74 -17.60
C GLY A 74 -8.10 -3.61 -16.85
N ARG A 75 -9.12 -3.00 -17.48
CA ARG A 75 -9.96 -1.98 -16.83
C ARG A 75 -10.74 -2.55 -15.65
N ALA A 76 -11.36 -3.72 -15.81
CA ALA A 76 -12.09 -4.39 -14.74
C ALA A 76 -11.18 -4.79 -13.58
N LEU A 77 -9.98 -5.33 -13.86
CA LEU A 77 -9.00 -5.62 -12.82
C LEU A 77 -8.66 -4.38 -12.00
N ARG A 78 -8.43 -3.25 -12.67
CA ARG A 78 -8.08 -1.99 -12.01
C ARG A 78 -9.22 -1.47 -11.12
N LEU A 79 -10.47 -1.55 -11.59
CA LEU A 79 -11.65 -1.15 -10.81
C LEU A 79 -11.84 -2.04 -9.57
N LEU A 80 -11.59 -3.34 -9.69
CA LEU A 80 -11.62 -4.27 -8.56
C LEU A 80 -10.48 -3.98 -7.57
N GLU A 81 -9.28 -3.72 -8.05
CA GLU A 81 -8.14 -3.34 -7.22
C GLU A 81 -8.43 -2.04 -6.47
N GLU A 82 -9.04 -1.05 -7.12
CA GLU A 82 -9.49 0.19 -6.49
C GLU A 82 -10.52 -0.06 -5.39
N SER A 83 -11.55 -0.87 -5.67
CA SER A 83 -12.55 -1.29 -4.67
C SER A 83 -11.90 -1.99 -3.47
N TRP A 84 -10.92 -2.85 -3.72
CA TRP A 84 -10.20 -3.56 -2.67
C TRP A 84 -9.34 -2.63 -1.81
N ILE A 85 -8.61 -1.70 -2.43
CA ILE A 85 -7.87 -0.65 -1.71
C ILE A 85 -8.83 0.23 -0.89
N GLU A 86 -10.00 0.56 -1.44
CA GLU A 86 -11.01 1.37 -0.76
C GLU A 86 -11.56 0.69 0.48
N SER A 87 -11.77 -0.63 0.41
CA SER A 87 -12.20 -1.46 1.54
C SER A 87 -11.16 -1.62 2.66
N GLY A 88 -9.95 -1.07 2.48
CA GLY A 88 -8.84 -1.30 3.41
C GLY A 88 -8.26 -2.70 3.29
N PHE A 89 -8.24 -3.28 2.08
CA PHE A 89 -7.71 -4.60 1.77
C PHE A 89 -8.52 -5.76 2.39
N THR A 90 -9.81 -5.56 2.68
CA THR A 90 -10.66 -6.54 3.36
C THR A 90 -11.52 -7.39 2.41
N LEU A 91 -11.77 -6.90 1.19
CA LEU A 91 -12.55 -7.66 0.20
C LEU A 91 -11.81 -8.93 -0.22
N THR A 92 -12.49 -10.06 -0.15
CA THR A 92 -11.97 -11.36 -0.56
C THR A 92 -12.04 -11.52 -2.09
N ARG A 93 -11.30 -12.51 -2.62
CA ARG A 93 -11.36 -12.89 -4.04
C ARG A 93 -12.80 -13.06 -4.52
N ASP A 94 -13.62 -13.82 -3.79
CA ASP A 94 -15.00 -14.11 -4.19
C ASP A 94 -15.89 -12.86 -4.17
N ALA A 95 -15.71 -11.97 -3.18
CA ALA A 95 -16.44 -10.71 -3.11
C ALA A 95 -16.09 -9.78 -4.28
N LEU A 96 -14.82 -9.77 -4.72
CA LEU A 96 -14.37 -9.02 -5.88
C LEU A 96 -14.89 -9.63 -7.19
N LEU A 97 -14.87 -10.94 -7.34
CA LEU A 97 -15.41 -11.62 -8.51
C LEU A 97 -16.94 -11.48 -8.62
N ALA A 98 -17.66 -11.45 -7.50
CA ALA A 98 -19.09 -11.16 -7.48
C ALA A 98 -19.39 -9.75 -8.01
N ARG A 99 -18.57 -8.75 -7.65
CA ARG A 99 -18.68 -7.38 -8.17
C ARG A 99 -18.40 -7.29 -9.67
N ALA A 100 -17.44 -8.06 -10.20
CA ALA A 100 -17.19 -8.09 -11.64
C ALA A 100 -18.35 -8.67 -12.46
N LYS A 101 -19.17 -9.51 -11.84
CA LYS A 101 -20.34 -10.14 -12.50
C LYS A 101 -21.60 -9.29 -12.46
N GLN A 102 -21.66 -8.24 -11.64
CA GLN A 102 -22.79 -7.32 -11.60
C GLN A 102 -22.44 -6.08 -12.42
N PRO A 103 -22.97 -5.92 -13.65
CA PRO A 103 -22.90 -4.63 -14.33
C PRO A 103 -23.74 -3.64 -13.50
N GLY A 104 -23.08 -2.62 -12.98
CA GLY A 104 -23.74 -1.42 -12.45
C GLY A 104 -24.23 -0.55 -13.60
#